data_AF-A0A176S3Z9-F1
#
_entry.id   AF-A0A176S3Z9-F1
#
_cell.length_a   1.000
_cell.length_b   1.000
_cell.length_c   1.000
_cell.angle_alpha   90.00
_cell.angle_beta   90.00
_cell.angle_gamma   90.00
#
_symmetry.space_group_name_H-M   'P 1'
#
loop_
_entity.id
_entity.type
_entity.pdbx_description
1 polymer ?
#
loop_
_entity_poly.entity_id
_entity_poly.type
_entity_poly.pdbx_seq_one_letter_code
_entity_poly.pdbx_strand_id
1 'polypeptide(L)'
;MKLIVVEDSLYANGPHIRLLENLLMSYIIVVKPSDHTIRLKIIEQRLGTGEGDECEITETDGTIRAYRFINKVPLNASHPDLLVNYLEYTETKGDKKYHISWVTNINLHRDNVYSIMRAGRARWKIENETFNTLKNQGYNLEHNYGHGKQHLATVLAAPLASFYHLELSCWCTG
;
A
#
# COMPACT_ATOMS: atom_id res chain seq x y z
N MET A 1 11.96 -9.45 14.43
CA MET A 1 11.36 -8.35 13.64
C MET A 1 10.70 -8.95 12.42
N LYS A 2 9.38 -8.80 12.22
CA LYS A 2 8.69 -9.25 11.00
C LYS A 2 8.75 -8.10 9.98
N LEU A 3 9.41 -8.31 8.85
CA LEU A 3 9.49 -7.34 7.76
C LEU A 3 8.20 -7.41 6.92
N ILE A 4 7.61 -6.25 6.61
CA ILE A 4 6.49 -6.14 5.66
C ILE A 4 6.99 -5.35 4.45
N VAL A 5 6.89 -5.96 3.27
CA VAL A 5 7.25 -5.36 1.99
C VAL A 5 6.05 -4.57 1.44
N VAL A 6 6.24 -3.31 1.06
CA VAL A 6 5.17 -2.47 0.51
C VAL A 6 5.56 -1.98 -0.89
N GLU A 7 4.81 -2.38 -1.92
CA GLU A 7 5.19 -2.22 -3.33
C GLU A 7 4.04 -1.67 -4.19
N ASP A 8 4.38 -1.19 -5.39
CA ASP A 8 3.43 -0.73 -6.39
C ASP A 8 2.85 -1.88 -7.25
N SER A 9 1.92 -1.54 -8.15
CA SER A 9 1.16 -2.52 -8.92
C SER A 9 1.96 -3.33 -9.94
N LEU A 10 3.18 -2.92 -10.29
CA LEU A 10 4.05 -3.71 -11.17
C LEU A 10 4.48 -5.03 -10.52
N TYR A 11 4.50 -5.06 -9.19
CA TYR A 11 4.92 -6.21 -8.39
C TYR A 11 3.78 -7.17 -8.03
N ALA A 12 2.53 -6.85 -8.42
CA ALA A 12 1.36 -7.70 -8.20
C ALA A 12 1.28 -8.86 -9.22
N ASN A 13 2.36 -9.65 -9.32
CA ASN A 13 2.46 -10.78 -10.25
C ASN A 13 2.86 -12.07 -9.53
N GLY A 14 2.47 -13.21 -10.14
CA GLY A 14 2.62 -14.54 -9.53
C GLY A 14 4.06 -14.90 -9.14
N PRO A 15 5.04 -14.78 -10.05
CA PRO A 15 6.44 -15.08 -9.73
C PRO A 15 6.99 -14.27 -8.54
N HIS A 16 6.71 -12.96 -8.50
CA HIS A 16 7.18 -12.09 -7.42
C HIS A 16 6.53 -12.42 -6.08
N ILE A 17 5.20 -12.61 -6.05
CA ILE A 17 4.51 -12.98 -4.81
C ILE A 17 5.01 -14.32 -4.27
N ARG A 18 5.24 -15.33 -5.13
CA ARG A 18 5.80 -16.61 -4.69
C ARG A 18 7.21 -16.46 -4.12
N LEU A 19 8.03 -15.56 -4.69
CA LEU A 19 9.34 -15.26 -4.11
C LEU A 19 9.20 -14.71 -2.70
N LEU A 20 8.29 -13.76 -2.46
CA LEU A 20 8.04 -13.21 -1.14
C LEU A 20 7.54 -14.27 -0.15
N GLU A 21 6.65 -15.16 -0.58
CA GLU A 21 6.17 -16.29 0.24
C GLU A 21 7.29 -17.29 0.59
N ASN A 22 8.14 -17.64 -0.38
CA ASN A 22 9.30 -18.53 -0.17
C ASN A 22 10.32 -17.92 0.80
N LEU A 23 10.44 -16.59 0.81
CA LEU A 23 11.29 -15.85 1.75
C LEU A 23 10.61 -15.60 3.10
N LEU A 24 9.39 -16.11 3.31
CA LEU A 24 8.58 -15.92 4.52
C LEU A 24 8.34 -14.44 4.86
N MET A 25 8.23 -13.60 3.83
CA MET A 25 7.97 -12.18 3.96
C MET A 25 6.48 -11.87 3.88
N SER A 26 6.03 -10.95 4.73
CA SER A 26 4.69 -10.37 4.59
C SER A 26 4.72 -9.23 3.57
N TYR A 27 3.62 -9.01 2.85
CA TYR A 27 3.58 -7.96 1.82
C TYR A 27 2.24 -7.23 1.76
N ILE A 28 2.27 -6.00 1.25
CA ILE A 28 1.10 -5.19 0.90
C ILE A 28 1.41 -4.55 -0.46
N ILE A 29 0.79 -5.05 -1.53
CA ILE A 29 1.10 -4.63 -2.91
C ILE A 29 -0.13 -3.97 -3.49
N VAL A 30 0.03 -2.77 -4.04
CA VAL A 30 -1.07 -2.04 -4.71
C VAL A 30 -1.55 -2.84 -5.93
N VAL A 31 -2.86 -2.83 -6.21
CA VAL A 31 -3.40 -3.36 -7.47
C VAL A 31 -4.25 -2.31 -8.18
N LYS A 32 -4.12 -2.23 -9.50
CA LYS A 32 -4.85 -1.26 -10.33
C LYS A 32 -5.96 -1.93 -11.12
N PRO A 33 -7.09 -1.21 -11.35
CA PRO A 33 -8.16 -1.69 -12.22
C PRO A 33 -7.74 -2.03 -13.64
N SER A 34 -6.80 -1.25 -14.20
CA SER A 34 -6.36 -1.35 -15.59
C SER A 34 -5.50 -2.58 -15.88
N ASP A 35 -4.74 -3.09 -14.91
CA ASP A 35 -3.75 -4.16 -15.15
C ASP A 35 -4.40 -5.55 -15.16
N HIS A 36 -5.65 -5.67 -14.70
CA HIS A 36 -6.30 -6.95 -14.38
C HIS A 36 -7.82 -6.96 -14.68
N THR A 37 -8.25 -6.34 -15.78
CA THR A 37 -9.66 -6.05 -16.12
C THR A 37 -10.66 -7.22 -16.09
N ILE A 38 -10.21 -8.48 -16.15
CA ILE A 38 -11.08 -9.67 -15.99
C ILE A 38 -11.17 -10.14 -14.51
N ARG A 39 -10.17 -9.83 -13.67
CA ARG A 39 -9.90 -10.46 -12.36
C ARG A 39 -10.52 -9.69 -11.18
N LEU A 40 -10.56 -8.36 -11.26
CA LEU A 40 -11.31 -7.55 -10.29
C LEU A 40 -12.80 -7.80 -10.39
N LYS A 41 -13.34 -8.07 -11.58
CA LYS A 41 -14.76 -8.40 -11.74
C LYS A 41 -15.18 -9.64 -10.96
N ILE A 42 -14.34 -10.67 -10.88
CA ILE A 42 -14.62 -11.89 -10.11
C ILE A 42 -14.61 -11.56 -8.61
N ILE A 43 -13.65 -10.75 -8.17
CA ILE A 43 -13.55 -10.30 -6.77
C ILE A 43 -14.74 -9.40 -6.42
N GLU A 44 -15.08 -8.44 -7.27
CA GLU A 44 -16.26 -7.57 -7.16
C GLU A 44 -17.55 -8.38 -7.15
N GLN A 45 -17.66 -9.41 -7.99
CA GLN A 45 -18.80 -10.31 -8.04
C GLN A 45 -18.91 -11.11 -6.74
N ARG A 46 -17.81 -11.69 -6.24
CA ARG A 46 -17.79 -12.45 -4.98
C ARG A 46 -18.09 -11.57 -3.77
N LEU A 47 -17.55 -10.35 -3.75
CA LEU A 47 -17.92 -9.35 -2.76
C LEU A 47 -19.42 -9.00 -2.86
N GLY A 48 -19.94 -8.86 -4.08
CA GLY A 48 -21.37 -8.61 -4.33
C GLY A 48 -22.30 -9.78 -3.98
N THR A 49 -21.80 -11.02 -3.93
CA THR A 49 -22.55 -12.20 -3.48
C THR A 49 -22.41 -12.46 -1.97
N GLY A 50 -21.71 -11.59 -1.23
CA GLY A 50 -21.55 -11.69 0.23
C GLY A 50 -20.45 -12.66 0.69
N GLU A 51 -19.52 -13.07 -0.19
CA GLU A 51 -18.40 -13.94 0.19
C GLU A 51 -17.24 -13.18 0.86
N GLY A 52 -17.31 -11.86 0.93
CA GLY A 52 -16.37 -11.03 1.66
C GLY A 52 -17.06 -10.11 2.66
N ASP A 53 -16.24 -9.41 3.42
CA ASP A 53 -16.67 -8.52 4.48
C ASP A 53 -16.60 -7.07 4.02
N GLU A 54 -17.53 -6.27 4.55
CA GLU A 54 -17.58 -4.84 4.31
C GLU A 54 -17.67 -4.10 5.65
N CYS A 55 -17.00 -2.95 5.74
CA CYS A 55 -17.21 -2.01 6.83
C CYS A 55 -17.12 -0.58 6.32
N GLU A 56 -17.98 0.27 6.88
CA GLU A 56 -18.04 1.69 6.56
C GLU A 56 -17.94 2.50 7.86
N ILE A 57 -17.19 3.60 7.79
CA ILE A 57 -17.01 4.54 8.88
C ILE A 57 -17.29 5.94 8.34
N THR A 58 -18.26 6.61 8.94
CA THR A 58 -18.53 8.03 8.68
C THR A 58 -17.84 8.87 9.74
N GLU A 59 -16.89 9.68 9.31
CA GLU A 59 -16.16 10.61 10.17
C GLU A 59 -17.02 11.83 10.49
N THR A 60 -16.68 12.55 11.57
CA THR A 60 -17.42 13.75 11.99
C THR A 60 -17.40 14.89 10.99
N ASP A 61 -16.42 14.91 10.07
CA ASP A 61 -16.30 15.90 9.00
C ASP A 61 -17.11 15.54 7.73
N GLY A 62 -17.90 14.46 7.80
CA GLY A 62 -18.70 13.94 6.67
C GLY A 62 -17.91 13.08 5.69
N THR A 63 -16.63 12.78 5.95
CA THR A 63 -15.86 11.84 5.15
C THR A 63 -16.36 10.42 5.39
N ILE A 64 -16.69 9.70 4.32
CA ILE A 64 -17.09 8.29 4.37
C ILE A 64 -15.91 7.44 3.94
N ARG A 65 -15.51 6.50 4.80
CA ARG A 65 -14.45 5.52 4.55
C ARG A 65 -15.06 4.14 4.48
N ALA A 66 -15.00 3.51 3.31
CA ALA A 66 -15.49 2.16 3.09
C ALA A 66 -14.33 1.20 2.82
N TYR A 67 -14.40 0.03 3.44
CA TYR A 67 -13.47 -1.08 3.25
C TYR A 67 -14.27 -2.30 2.80
N ARG A 68 -13.77 -2.96 1.75
CA ARG A 68 -14.33 -4.23 1.26
C ARG A 68 -13.17 -5.21 1.14
N PHE A 69 -13.31 -6.39 1.72
CA PHE A 69 -12.20 -7.34 1.74
C PHE A 69 -12.64 -8.79 1.67
N ILE A 70 -11.76 -9.62 1.11
CA ILE A 70 -11.96 -11.05 0.98
C ILE A 70 -10.62 -11.77 1.12
N ASN A 71 -10.62 -12.88 1.85
CA ASN A 71 -9.43 -13.69 2.08
C ASN A 71 -9.37 -14.87 1.10
N LYS A 72 -8.16 -15.32 0.79
CA LYS A 72 -7.88 -16.55 0.02
C LYS A 72 -8.56 -16.60 -1.36
N VAL A 73 -8.43 -15.52 -2.12
CA VAL A 73 -8.84 -15.46 -3.52
C VAL A 73 -7.64 -15.70 -4.44
N PRO A 74 -7.81 -16.42 -5.57
CA PRO A 74 -6.73 -16.58 -6.53
C PRO A 74 -6.25 -15.22 -7.05
N LEU A 75 -4.94 -15.00 -7.09
CA LEU A 75 -4.35 -13.77 -7.64
C LEU A 75 -4.75 -13.59 -9.11
N ASN A 76 -4.69 -14.68 -9.89
CA ASN A 76 -5.09 -14.68 -11.29
C ASN A 76 -5.38 -16.09 -11.84
N ALA A 77 -6.04 -16.15 -13.00
CA ALA A 77 -6.35 -17.40 -13.70
C ALA A 77 -5.12 -18.23 -14.11
N SER A 78 -3.95 -17.59 -14.28
CA SER A 78 -2.70 -18.29 -14.63
C SER A 78 -2.05 -18.97 -13.43
N HIS A 79 -2.44 -18.61 -12.21
CA HIS A 79 -1.92 -19.15 -10.95
C HIS A 79 -3.09 -19.35 -9.96
N PRO A 80 -4.02 -20.28 -10.26
CA PRO A 80 -5.22 -20.47 -9.44
C PRO A 80 -4.92 -20.98 -8.02
N ASP A 81 -3.75 -21.59 -7.85
CA ASP A 81 -3.22 -22.09 -6.58
C ASP A 81 -2.62 -20.97 -5.70
N LEU A 82 -2.28 -19.82 -6.29
CA LEU A 82 -1.72 -18.69 -5.55
C LEU A 82 -2.84 -17.85 -4.95
N LEU A 83 -3.17 -18.13 -3.69
CA LEU A 83 -4.23 -17.48 -2.95
C LEU A 83 -3.71 -16.26 -2.19
N VAL A 84 -4.33 -15.12 -2.41
CA VAL A 84 -4.02 -13.84 -1.75
C VAL A 84 -5.25 -13.30 -1.04
N ASN A 85 -5.05 -12.35 -0.13
CA ASN A 85 -6.14 -11.58 0.47
C ASN A 85 -6.23 -10.23 -0.23
N TYR A 86 -7.46 -9.81 -0.53
CA TYR A 86 -7.75 -8.59 -1.27
C TYR A 86 -8.43 -7.56 -0.36
N LEU A 87 -7.92 -6.34 -0.37
CA LEU A 87 -8.48 -5.19 0.35
C LEU A 87 -8.76 -4.06 -0.64
N GLU A 88 -9.99 -3.57 -0.64
CA GLU A 88 -10.41 -2.37 -1.34
C GLU A 88 -10.76 -1.27 -0.33
N TYR A 89 -10.31 -0.06 -0.62
CA TYR A 89 -10.57 1.13 0.16
C TYR A 89 -11.15 2.23 -0.72
N THR A 90 -12.23 2.83 -0.24
CA THR A 90 -12.82 4.03 -0.82
C THR A 90 -12.93 5.12 0.25
N GLU A 91 -12.52 6.34 -0.10
CA GLU A 91 -12.75 7.54 0.71
C GLU A 91 -13.58 8.52 -0.11
N THR A 92 -14.72 8.95 0.41
CA THR A 92 -15.62 9.92 -0.23
C THR A 92 -15.71 11.15 0.66
N LYS A 93 -15.38 12.33 0.11
CA LYS A 93 -15.46 13.62 0.79
C LYS A 93 -16.09 14.65 -0.14
N GLY A 94 -17.37 14.95 0.07
CA GLY A 94 -18.17 15.71 -0.90
C GLY A 94 -18.14 15.02 -2.26
N ASP A 95 -17.79 15.75 -3.31
CA ASP A 95 -17.69 15.21 -4.68
C ASP A 95 -16.38 14.45 -4.96
N LYS A 96 -15.41 14.49 -4.04
CA LYS A 96 -14.12 13.81 -4.24
C LYS A 96 -14.23 12.37 -3.78
N LYS A 97 -13.98 11.44 -4.71
CA LYS A 97 -13.86 10.00 -4.44
C LYS A 97 -12.44 9.53 -4.69
N TYR A 98 -11.82 8.94 -3.69
CA TYR A 98 -10.55 8.25 -3.79
C TYR A 98 -10.78 6.75 -3.66
N HIS A 99 -10.13 5.97 -4.52
CA HIS A 99 -10.23 4.51 -4.54
C HIS A 99 -8.83 3.92 -4.73
N ILE A 100 -8.56 2.85 -3.99
CA ILE A 100 -7.33 2.07 -4.11
C ILE A 100 -7.59 0.66 -3.58
N SER A 101 -6.85 -0.31 -4.11
CA SER A 101 -6.88 -1.67 -3.60
C SER A 101 -5.49 -2.27 -3.47
N TRP A 102 -5.40 -3.31 -2.65
CA TRP A 102 -4.18 -4.04 -2.34
C TRP A 102 -4.40 -5.55 -2.32
N VAL A 103 -3.32 -6.28 -2.56
CA VAL A 103 -3.20 -7.70 -2.24
C VAL A 103 -2.16 -7.91 -1.14
N THR A 104 -2.42 -8.87 -0.26
CA THR A 104 -1.57 -9.19 0.88
C THR A 104 -1.66 -10.68 1.25
N ASN A 105 -0.63 -11.23 1.88
CA ASN A 105 -0.69 -12.53 2.55
C ASN A 105 -1.09 -12.41 4.04
N ILE A 106 -1.30 -11.20 4.55
CA ILE A 106 -1.80 -10.94 5.91
C ILE A 106 -3.30 -11.18 5.93
N ASN A 107 -3.79 -12.00 6.86
CA ASN A 107 -5.22 -12.30 6.95
C ASN A 107 -6.02 -11.04 7.31
N LEU A 108 -7.07 -10.74 6.56
CA LEU A 108 -7.86 -9.52 6.70
C LEU A 108 -9.06 -9.74 7.63
N HIS A 109 -9.26 -8.77 8.52
CA HIS A 109 -10.33 -8.73 9.50
C HIS A 109 -10.73 -7.28 9.75
N ARG A 110 -11.97 -7.06 10.20
CA ARG A 110 -12.51 -5.70 10.45
C ARG A 110 -11.64 -4.86 11.39
N ASP A 111 -10.95 -5.49 12.33
CA ASP A 111 -10.06 -4.84 13.31
C ASP A 111 -8.68 -4.44 12.74
N ASN A 112 -8.24 -5.03 11.62
CA ASN A 112 -6.90 -4.82 11.07
C ASN A 112 -6.86 -4.12 9.70
N VAL A 113 -7.97 -4.08 8.97
CA VAL A 113 -8.03 -3.47 7.62
C VAL A 113 -7.63 -2.00 7.61
N TYR A 114 -7.95 -1.27 8.69
CA TYR A 114 -7.52 0.11 8.88
C TYR A 114 -5.98 0.22 8.91
N SER A 115 -5.33 -0.61 9.73
CA SER A 115 -3.88 -0.62 9.89
C SER A 115 -3.16 -1.03 8.60
N ILE A 116 -3.71 -2.01 7.87
CA ILE A 116 -3.17 -2.48 6.60
C ILE A 116 -3.30 -1.40 5.52
N MET A 117 -4.45 -0.74 5.41
CA MET A 117 -4.64 0.41 4.53
C MET A 117 -3.64 1.52 4.85
N ARG A 118 -3.46 1.86 6.14
CA ARG A 118 -2.49 2.87 6.58
C ARG A 118 -1.06 2.51 6.19
N ALA A 119 -0.66 1.25 6.33
CA ALA A 119 0.65 0.76 5.92
C ALA A 119 0.82 0.82 4.38
N GLY A 120 -0.19 0.39 3.61
CA GLY A 120 -0.19 0.50 2.16
C GLY A 120 -0.09 1.95 1.66
N ARG A 121 -0.69 2.90 2.39
CA ARG A 121 -0.59 4.35 2.12
C ARG A 121 0.73 4.98 2.56
N ALA A 122 1.52 4.34 3.44
CA ALA A 122 2.77 4.91 3.93
C ALA A 122 3.77 5.19 2.79
N ARG A 123 3.81 4.31 1.77
CA ARG A 123 4.62 4.52 0.55
C ARG A 123 4.22 5.80 -0.18
N TRP A 124 2.91 6.03 -0.34
CA TRP A 124 2.39 7.27 -0.92
C TRP A 124 2.75 8.48 -0.05
N LYS A 125 2.63 8.41 1.28
CA LYS A 125 2.96 9.55 2.15
C LYS A 125 4.46 9.90 2.08
N ILE A 126 5.33 8.90 2.09
CA ILE A 126 6.78 9.08 1.94
C ILE A 126 7.10 9.68 0.55
N GLU A 127 6.51 9.17 -0.53
CA GLU A 127 6.70 9.75 -1.87
C GLU A 127 6.10 11.16 -1.97
N ASN A 128 4.89 11.40 -1.46
CA ASN A 128 4.23 12.69 -1.62
C ASN A 128 4.82 13.77 -0.72
N GLU A 129 5.38 13.44 0.44
CA GLU A 129 6.06 14.41 1.32
C GLU A 129 7.52 14.60 0.89
N THR A 130 8.25 13.54 0.55
CA THR A 130 9.68 13.65 0.20
C THR A 130 9.88 14.14 -1.24
N PHE A 131 9.06 13.69 -2.19
CA PHE A 131 9.20 14.02 -3.61
C PHE A 131 8.57 15.38 -3.97
N ASN A 132 7.47 15.80 -3.32
CA ASN A 132 6.98 17.17 -3.47
C ASN A 132 7.90 18.17 -2.78
N THR A 133 8.53 17.82 -1.66
CA THR A 133 9.56 18.66 -1.03
C THR A 133 10.78 18.78 -1.95
N LEU A 134 11.27 17.67 -2.51
CA LEU A 134 12.37 17.67 -3.49
C LEU A 134 12.04 18.46 -4.76
N LYS A 135 10.79 18.42 -5.24
CA LYS A 135 10.35 19.18 -6.42
C LYS A 135 10.10 20.66 -6.14
N ASN A 136 9.54 21.01 -4.98
CA ASN A 136 9.16 22.39 -4.65
C ASN A 136 10.27 23.19 -3.93
N GLN A 137 11.34 22.53 -3.45
CA GLN A 137 12.51 23.18 -2.85
C GLN A 137 13.73 23.25 -3.80
N GLY A 138 13.50 23.31 -5.13
CA GLY A 138 14.46 23.91 -6.04
C GLY A 138 15.62 23.03 -6.54
N TYR A 139 15.39 21.75 -6.82
CA TYR A 139 16.28 21.04 -7.76
C TYR A 139 15.65 21.01 -9.15
N ASN A 140 16.08 21.97 -9.99
CA ASN A 140 16.03 21.85 -11.44
C ASN A 140 16.79 20.58 -11.86
N LEU A 141 16.10 19.45 -11.90
CA LEU A 141 16.56 18.24 -12.59
C LEU A 141 16.42 18.38 -14.11
N GLU A 142 16.63 19.59 -14.66
CA GLU A 142 16.72 19.85 -16.10
C GLU A 142 18.17 19.73 -16.64
N HIS A 143 19.16 19.42 -15.79
CA HIS A 143 20.53 19.23 -16.27
C HIS A 143 20.99 17.79 -16.11
N ASN A 144 20.82 17.04 -17.20
CA ASN A 144 21.67 15.92 -17.54
C ASN A 144 23.14 16.39 -17.55
N TYR A 145 23.93 15.97 -16.57
CA TYR A 145 25.36 15.80 -16.76
C TYR A 145 25.71 14.34 -16.52
N GLY A 146 26.12 13.69 -17.61
CA GLY A 146 26.56 12.31 -17.61
C GLY A 146 27.80 12.12 -16.75
N HIS A 147 27.81 11.01 -16.01
CA HIS A 147 28.83 9.96 -15.99
C HIS A 147 28.81 9.25 -14.64
N GLY A 148 28.78 7.90 -14.68
CA GLY A 148 29.15 7.05 -13.55
C GLY A 148 27.97 6.48 -12.77
N LYS A 149 27.59 5.25 -13.11
CA LYS A 149 26.85 4.34 -12.22
C LYS A 149 27.62 4.22 -10.89
N GLN A 150 27.26 4.94 -9.82
CA GLN A 150 27.54 4.49 -8.44
C GLN A 150 26.95 5.26 -7.25
N HIS A 151 26.16 6.34 -7.43
CA HIS A 151 25.64 7.09 -6.26
C HIS A 151 24.13 7.30 -6.20
N LEU A 152 23.32 6.44 -6.82
CA LEU A 152 21.85 6.52 -6.62
C LEU A 152 21.41 5.93 -5.27
N ALA A 153 22.22 5.05 -4.66
CA ALA A 153 21.89 4.38 -3.41
C ALA A 153 22.09 5.24 -2.16
N THR A 154 22.92 6.29 -2.21
CA THR A 154 23.28 7.06 -1.01
C THR A 154 22.23 8.12 -0.65
N VAL A 155 21.46 8.64 -1.61
CA VAL A 155 20.44 9.67 -1.32
C VAL A 155 19.18 9.07 -0.65
N LEU A 156 18.94 7.76 -0.79
CA LEU A 156 17.83 7.06 -0.15
C LEU A 156 18.12 6.57 1.27
N ALA A 157 19.39 6.53 1.70
CA ALA A 157 19.77 6.03 3.02
C ALA A 157 19.72 7.09 4.13
N ALA A 158 19.78 8.39 3.78
CA ALA A 158 19.88 9.48 4.75
C ALA A 158 18.60 9.79 5.57
N PRO A 159 17.35 9.54 5.12
CA PRO A 159 16.18 9.87 5.97
C PRO A 159 15.84 8.82 7.03
N LEU A 160 16.32 7.58 6.90
CA LEU A 160 15.95 6.48 7.80
C LEU A 160 16.68 6.55 9.17
N ALA A 161 17.74 7.37 9.28
CA ALA A 161 18.54 7.47 10.51
C ALA A 161 18.09 8.60 11.47
N SER A 162 17.20 9.51 11.04
CA SER A 162 16.92 10.74 11.81
C SER A 162 15.65 10.70 12.67
N PHE A 163 14.87 9.61 12.64
CA PHE A 163 13.60 9.54 13.37
C PHE A 163 13.63 8.77 14.70
N TYR A 164 14.78 8.22 15.12
CA TYR A 164 14.90 7.46 16.38
C TYR A 164 15.41 8.28 17.58
N HIS A 165 15.50 9.62 17.51
CA HIS A 165 16.09 10.41 18.58
C HIS A 165 15.19 11.49 19.24
N LEU A 166 13.86 11.46 19.05
CA LEU A 166 12.97 12.47 19.63
C LEU A 166 11.69 11.94 20.32
N GLU A 167 11.79 10.88 21.14
CA GLU A 167 10.72 10.51 22.10
C GLU A 167 11.26 10.05 23.47
N LEU A 168 12.26 10.77 24.03
CA LEU A 168 12.75 10.48 25.40
C LEU A 168 12.88 11.71 26.32
N SER A 169 12.27 12.86 26.00
CA SER A 169 12.39 14.07 26.84
C SER A 169 11.07 14.68 27.33
N CYS A 170 9.94 13.99 27.29
CA CYS A 170 8.65 14.54 27.78
C CYS A 170 7.99 13.77 28.94
N TRP A 171 8.71 12.86 29.62
CA TRP A 171 8.23 12.22 30.85
C TRP A 171 9.23 12.40 31.98
N CYS A 172 9.38 13.63 32.48
CA CYS A 172 9.90 13.96 33.82
C CYS A 172 9.76 15.48 34.04
N THR A 173 8.58 15.93 34.48
CA THR A 173 8.31 16.98 35.50
C THR A 173 6.88 17.46 35.34
N GLY A 174 6.06 17.22 36.36
CA GLY A 174 4.65 17.57 36.48
C GLY A 174 4.01 16.67 37.50
#